data_AF-A0A950EEG1-F1
#
_entry.id   AF-A0A950EEG1-F1
#
_cell.length_a   1.000
_cell.length_b   1.000
_cell.length_c   1.000
_cell.angle_alpha   90.00
_cell.angle_beta   90.00
_cell.angle_gamma   90.00
#
_symmetry.space_group_name_H-M   'P 1'
#
loop_
_entity.id
_entity.type
_entity.pdbx_description
1 polymer ?
#
loop_
_entity_poly.entity_id
_entity_poly.type
_entity_poly.pdbx_seq_one_letter_code
_entity_poly.pdbx_strand_id
1 'polypeptide(L)'
;TADHATVRAAARSILAYALSCRANMSDSGAVALLAGAAIGADRHLPHMANDEFLSCLSGQALERSAAQESVAISARVKDTRAAFIKRFDGSAWHFPAARFAVTPEQIAEELTSWDRYAHGDDNPGLGDEDHQASGGAEPEGSDPDNPGHIESDEATDGEAYPFAAD
;
A
#
# COMPACT_ATOMS: atom_id res chain seq x y z
N THR A 1 -22.25 25.84 17.77
CA THR A 1 -21.02 25.64 16.95
C THR A 1 -20.43 24.31 17.34
N ALA A 2 -20.19 23.40 16.40
CA ALA A 2 -19.60 22.11 16.73
C ALA A 2 -18.16 22.29 17.23
N ASP A 3 -17.75 21.50 18.22
CA ASP A 3 -16.38 21.51 18.73
C ASP A 3 -15.40 21.03 17.64
N HIS A 4 -14.39 21.86 17.33
CA HIS A 4 -13.43 21.58 16.27
C HIS A 4 -12.58 20.33 16.54
N ALA A 5 -12.30 20.03 17.82
CA ALA A 5 -11.56 18.82 18.18
C ALA A 5 -12.38 17.56 17.86
N THR A 6 -13.67 17.56 18.24
CA THR A 6 -14.62 16.50 17.92
C THR A 6 -14.77 16.28 16.42
N VAL A 7 -14.91 17.34 15.62
CA VAL A 7 -15.00 17.23 14.15
C VAL A 7 -13.72 16.65 13.56
N ARG A 8 -12.55 17.09 14.04
CA ARG A 8 -11.26 16.56 13.55
C ARG A 8 -11.09 15.08 13.90
N ALA A 9 -11.49 14.66 15.10
CA ALA A 9 -11.42 13.26 15.52
C ALA A 9 -12.32 12.37 14.64
N ALA A 10 -13.57 12.78 14.43
CA ALA A 10 -14.52 12.05 13.57
C ALA A 10 -14.07 12.00 12.10
N ALA A 11 -13.53 13.10 11.57
CA ALA A 11 -12.99 13.10 10.21
C ALA A 11 -11.80 12.14 10.06
N ARG A 12 -10.89 12.08 11.05
CA ARG A 12 -9.75 11.16 11.03
C ARG A 12 -10.20 9.70 11.12
N SER A 13 -11.21 9.37 11.91
CA SER A 13 -11.71 8.00 12.00
C SER A 13 -12.37 7.54 10.69
N ILE A 14 -13.16 8.42 10.05
CA ILE A 14 -13.77 8.13 8.74
C ILE A 14 -12.70 7.93 7.67
N LEU A 15 -11.71 8.82 7.61
CA LEU A 15 -10.60 8.68 6.65
C LEU A 15 -9.77 7.42 6.92
N ALA A 16 -9.50 7.08 8.19
CA ALA A 16 -8.80 5.86 8.53
C ALA A 16 -9.57 4.61 8.08
N TYR A 17 -10.89 4.60 8.22
CA TYR A 17 -11.74 3.52 7.72
C TYR A 17 -11.74 3.44 6.19
N ALA A 18 -11.99 4.57 5.53
CA ALA A 18 -12.10 4.67 4.08
C ALA A 18 -10.78 4.46 3.33
N LEU A 19 -9.63 4.64 3.99
CA LEU A 19 -8.29 4.52 3.38
C LEU A 19 -7.47 3.36 3.96
N SER A 20 -8.10 2.44 4.70
CA SER A 20 -7.37 1.40 5.45
C SER A 20 -6.59 0.41 4.57
N CYS A 21 -6.85 0.36 3.26
CA CYS A 21 -6.25 -0.58 2.29
C CYS A 21 -6.26 -2.06 2.76
N ARG A 22 -7.08 -2.38 3.77
CA ARG A 22 -7.14 -3.71 4.38
C ARG A 22 -8.05 -4.57 3.53
N ALA A 23 -7.50 -5.68 3.04
CA ALA A 23 -8.29 -6.72 2.40
C ALA A 23 -9.41 -7.17 3.35
N ASN A 24 -10.62 -7.41 2.81
CA ASN A 24 -11.84 -7.75 3.56
C ASN A 24 -12.43 -6.67 4.50
N MET A 25 -12.04 -5.39 4.38
CA MET A 25 -12.78 -4.30 5.04
C MET A 25 -13.66 -3.50 4.07
N SER A 26 -13.07 -2.57 3.32
CA SER A 26 -13.80 -1.63 2.46
C SER A 26 -13.46 -1.75 0.98
N ASP A 27 -12.56 -2.67 0.61
CA ASP A 27 -11.98 -2.78 -0.74
C ASP A 27 -11.59 -1.41 -1.34
N SER A 28 -11.03 -0.55 -0.48
CA SER A 28 -10.89 0.89 -0.69
C SER A 28 -9.79 1.31 -1.66
N GLY A 29 -9.27 0.38 -2.48
CA GLY A 29 -8.16 0.65 -3.40
C GLY A 29 -8.43 1.84 -4.32
N ALA A 30 -9.64 1.92 -4.91
CA ALA A 30 -10.03 3.01 -5.79
C ALA A 30 -10.20 4.35 -5.03
N VAL A 31 -10.85 4.33 -3.87
CA VAL A 31 -11.04 5.52 -3.02
C VAL A 31 -9.71 6.06 -2.52
N ALA A 32 -8.78 5.18 -2.15
CA ALA A 32 -7.44 5.55 -1.71
C ALA A 32 -6.60 6.14 -2.84
N LEU A 33 -6.67 5.57 -4.06
CA LEU A 33 -6.05 6.16 -5.24
C LEU A 33 -6.63 7.53 -5.56
N LEU A 34 -7.95 7.71 -5.47
CA LEU A 34 -8.63 8.99 -5.70
C LEU A 34 -8.21 10.05 -4.67
N ALA A 35 -8.19 9.69 -3.38
CA ALA A 35 -7.73 10.58 -2.33
C ALA A 35 -6.26 10.99 -2.53
N GLY A 36 -5.40 10.03 -2.89
CA GLY A 36 -4.01 10.27 -3.24
C GLY A 36 -3.87 11.22 -4.44
N ALA A 37 -4.66 11.03 -5.49
CA ALA A 37 -4.70 11.90 -6.65
C ALA A 37 -5.09 13.34 -6.25
N ALA A 38 -6.14 13.48 -5.44
CA ALA A 38 -6.69 14.77 -5.01
C ALA A 38 -5.70 15.59 -4.15
N ILE A 39 -4.88 14.93 -3.33
CA ILE A 39 -3.84 15.60 -2.54
C ILE A 39 -2.51 15.73 -3.27
N GLY A 40 -2.40 15.23 -4.51
CA GLY A 40 -1.18 15.22 -5.29
C GLY A 40 -0.09 14.31 -4.73
N ALA A 41 -0.46 13.16 -4.16
CA ALA A 41 0.45 12.22 -3.50
C ALA A 41 1.60 11.72 -4.39
N ASP A 42 1.44 11.72 -5.71
CA ASP A 42 2.50 11.45 -6.69
C ASP A 42 3.77 12.26 -6.43
N ARG A 43 3.67 13.48 -5.90
CA ARG A 43 4.83 14.35 -5.61
C ARG A 43 5.72 13.85 -4.46
N HIS A 44 5.19 12.94 -3.65
CA HIS A 44 5.87 12.37 -2.50
C HIS A 44 6.49 11.01 -2.80
N LEU A 45 6.26 10.47 -4.01
CA LEU A 45 6.86 9.23 -4.44
C LEU A 45 8.38 9.42 -4.64
N PRO A 46 9.19 8.40 -4.30
CA PRO A 46 10.60 8.43 -4.64
C PRO A 46 10.79 8.35 -6.16
N HIS A 47 11.87 8.94 -6.65
CA HIS A 47 12.28 8.79 -8.06
C HIS A 47 12.64 7.32 -8.33
N MET A 48 12.08 6.75 -9.40
CA MET A 48 12.16 5.32 -9.74
C MET A 48 13.04 5.01 -10.96
N ALA A 49 13.59 6.02 -11.66
CA ALA A 49 14.51 5.78 -12.78
C ALA A 49 15.96 5.64 -12.27
N ASN A 50 16.15 4.77 -11.29
CA ASN A 50 17.44 4.43 -10.70
C ASN A 50 17.73 2.92 -10.86
N ASP A 51 18.99 2.51 -10.67
CA ASP A 51 19.37 1.11 -10.89
C ASP A 51 18.69 0.15 -9.90
N GLU A 52 18.47 0.59 -8.66
CA GLU A 52 17.85 -0.19 -7.59
C GLU A 52 16.42 -0.62 -7.97
N PHE A 53 15.56 0.34 -8.32
CA PHE A 53 14.18 0.06 -8.73
C PHE A 53 14.11 -0.69 -10.06
N LEU A 54 14.89 -0.26 -11.07
CA LEU A 54 14.86 -0.90 -12.39
C LEU A 54 15.44 -2.32 -12.38
N SER A 55 16.14 -2.72 -11.33
CA SER A 55 16.56 -4.11 -11.10
C SER A 55 15.42 -5.04 -10.69
N CYS A 56 14.36 -4.49 -10.07
CA CYS A 56 13.17 -5.24 -9.67
C CYS A 56 12.22 -5.52 -10.84
N LEU A 57 12.37 -4.82 -11.96
CA LEU A 57 11.53 -5.02 -13.14
C LEU A 57 11.99 -6.21 -13.97
N SER A 58 11.04 -7.00 -14.47
CA SER A 58 11.34 -7.97 -15.53
C SER A 58 11.81 -7.25 -16.80
N GLY A 59 12.59 -7.92 -17.65
CA GLY A 59 13.05 -7.34 -18.92
C GLY A 59 11.89 -6.80 -19.77
N GLN A 60 10.78 -7.56 -19.85
CA GLN A 60 9.57 -7.15 -20.57
C GLN A 60 8.88 -5.94 -19.92
N ALA A 61 8.92 -5.81 -18.59
CA ALA A 61 8.38 -4.62 -17.92
C ALA A 61 9.24 -3.38 -18.22
N LEU A 62 10.57 -3.53 -18.17
CA LEU A 62 11.50 -2.45 -18.50
C LEU A 62 11.34 -2.00 -19.96
N GLU A 63 11.25 -2.93 -20.90
CA GLU A 63 11.07 -2.62 -22.32
C GLU A 63 9.73 -1.90 -22.59
N ARG A 64 8.65 -2.31 -21.93
CA ARG A 64 7.36 -1.61 -22.02
C ARG A 64 7.44 -0.18 -21.50
N SER A 65 8.05 0.02 -20.34
CA SER A 65 8.25 1.38 -19.80
C SER A 65 9.17 2.20 -20.69
N ALA A 66 10.24 1.61 -21.23
CA ALA A 66 11.14 2.27 -22.18
C ALA A 66 10.40 2.71 -23.45
N ALA A 67 9.55 1.85 -24.00
CA ALA A 67 8.73 2.19 -25.17
C ALA A 67 7.76 3.35 -24.87
N GLN A 68 7.10 3.33 -23.71
CA GLN A 68 6.18 4.41 -23.30
C GLN A 68 6.89 5.76 -23.16
N GLU A 69 8.11 5.76 -22.63
CA GLU A 69 8.91 6.97 -22.42
C GLU A 69 9.78 7.35 -23.63
N SER A 70 9.63 6.65 -24.75
CA SER A 70 10.43 6.82 -25.98
C SER A 70 11.95 6.68 -25.75
N VAL A 71 12.35 5.77 -24.85
CA VAL A 71 13.74 5.38 -24.59
C VAL A 71 14.15 4.26 -25.54
N ALA A 72 15.38 4.33 -26.06
CA ALA A 72 15.91 3.30 -26.95
C ALA A 72 16.03 1.94 -26.24
N ILE A 73 15.40 0.92 -26.84
CA ILE A 73 15.49 -0.47 -26.37
C ILE A 73 16.71 -1.12 -27.03
N SER A 74 17.67 -1.56 -26.22
CA SER A 74 18.86 -2.29 -26.66
C SER A 74 18.64 -3.80 -26.61
N ALA A 75 19.46 -4.56 -27.34
CA ALA A 75 19.50 -6.02 -27.27
C ALA A 75 19.87 -6.55 -25.86
N ARG A 76 20.53 -5.71 -25.03
CA ARG A 76 20.86 -6.04 -23.64
C ARG A 76 20.05 -5.17 -22.69
N VAL A 77 19.34 -5.81 -21.75
CA VAL A 77 18.53 -5.16 -20.71
C VAL A 77 19.35 -4.12 -19.91
N LYS A 78 20.63 -4.43 -19.62
CA LYS A 78 21.53 -3.52 -18.91
C LYS A 78 21.74 -2.19 -19.65
N ASP A 79 21.85 -2.23 -20.97
CA ASP A 79 22.06 -1.04 -21.79
C ASP A 79 20.76 -0.22 -21.89
N THR A 80 19.61 -0.89 -22.01
CA THR A 80 18.28 -0.25 -21.93
C THR A 80 18.10 0.47 -20.60
N ARG A 81 18.50 -0.17 -19.48
CA ARG A 81 18.45 0.44 -18.15
C ARG A 81 19.32 1.69 -18.07
N ALA A 82 20.56 1.63 -18.54
CA ALA A 82 21.45 2.79 -18.54
C ALA A 82 20.89 3.94 -19.38
N ALA A 83 20.29 3.64 -20.54
CA ALA A 83 19.62 4.64 -21.37
C ALA A 83 18.41 5.26 -20.66
N PHE A 84 17.64 4.46 -19.92
CA PHE A 84 16.49 4.89 -19.15
C PHE A 84 16.89 5.84 -18.02
N ILE A 85 17.88 5.46 -17.21
CA ILE A 85 18.41 6.31 -16.13
C ILE A 85 18.89 7.65 -16.72
N LYS A 86 19.65 7.61 -17.81
CA LYS A 86 20.16 8.81 -18.48
C LYS A 86 19.04 9.73 -18.99
N ARG A 87 17.92 9.18 -19.46
CA ARG A 87 16.77 9.96 -19.95
C ARG A 87 16.11 10.78 -18.84
N PHE A 88 16.17 10.30 -17.61
CA PHE A 88 15.55 10.93 -16.44
C PHE A 88 16.58 11.56 -15.49
N ASP A 89 17.81 11.73 -15.92
CA ASP A 89 18.82 12.48 -15.18
C ASP A 89 18.35 13.94 -15.01
N GLY A 90 18.01 14.32 -13.77
CA GLY A 90 17.42 15.62 -13.44
C GLY A 90 15.87 15.69 -13.45
N SER A 91 15.15 14.59 -13.65
CA SER A 91 13.68 14.56 -13.54
C SER A 91 13.16 13.36 -12.75
N ALA A 92 12.14 13.57 -11.93
CA ALA A 92 11.46 12.48 -11.23
C ALA A 92 10.67 11.64 -12.24
N TRP A 93 10.95 10.34 -12.29
CA TRP A 93 10.11 9.38 -13.00
C TRP A 93 9.47 8.43 -12.00
N HIS A 94 8.17 8.19 -12.17
CA HIS A 94 7.40 7.27 -11.35
C HIS A 94 6.82 6.19 -12.25
N PHE A 95 6.98 4.93 -11.84
CA PHE A 95 6.43 3.80 -12.58
C PHE A 95 4.89 3.92 -12.68
N PRO A 96 4.26 3.74 -13.86
CA PRO A 96 2.83 3.99 -14.04
C PRO A 96 1.92 3.29 -13.02
N ALA A 97 2.24 2.06 -12.61
CA ALA A 97 1.43 1.31 -11.63
C ALA A 97 1.60 1.79 -10.18
N ALA A 98 2.63 2.58 -9.89
CA ALA A 98 2.88 3.12 -8.55
C ALA A 98 2.23 4.51 -8.34
N ARG A 99 1.64 5.08 -9.40
CA ARG A 99 1.02 6.41 -9.36
C ARG A 99 -0.38 6.34 -8.74
N PHE A 100 -0.76 7.42 -8.07
CA PHE A 100 -2.13 7.65 -7.59
C PHE A 100 -2.99 8.16 -8.76
N ALA A 101 -3.11 7.36 -9.81
CA ALA A 101 -3.93 7.65 -10.97
C ALA A 101 -5.12 6.70 -10.98
N VAL A 102 -6.33 7.25 -11.09
CA VAL A 102 -7.57 6.48 -11.25
C VAL A 102 -8.04 6.65 -12.69
N THR A 103 -8.35 5.55 -13.36
CA THR A 103 -8.92 5.61 -14.70
C THR A 103 -10.41 5.96 -14.65
N PRO A 104 -10.99 6.57 -15.69
CA PRO A 104 -12.43 6.84 -15.75
C PRO A 104 -13.29 5.60 -15.54
N GLU A 105 -12.81 4.43 -15.99
CA GLU A 105 -13.48 3.14 -15.84
C GLU A 105 -13.52 2.73 -14.36
N GLN A 106 -12.41 2.87 -13.64
CA GLN A 106 -12.34 2.60 -12.20
C GLN A 106 -13.27 3.53 -11.40
N ILE A 107 -13.40 4.80 -11.81
CA ILE A 107 -14.36 5.73 -11.19
C ILE A 107 -15.80 5.28 -11.45
N ALA A 108 -16.11 4.87 -12.68
CA ALA A 108 -17.46 4.42 -13.04
C ALA A 108 -17.87 3.14 -12.30
N GLU A 109 -16.95 2.19 -12.16
CA GLU A 109 -17.16 0.96 -11.40
C GLU A 109 -17.41 1.26 -9.92
N GLU A 110 -16.59 2.15 -9.33
CA GLU A 110 -16.76 2.58 -7.94
C GLU A 110 -18.12 3.26 -7.72
N LEU A 111 -18.51 4.19 -8.59
CA LEU A 111 -19.82 4.85 -8.50
C LEU A 111 -20.99 3.86 -8.59
N THR A 112 -20.87 2.85 -9.45
CA THR A 112 -21.86 1.77 -9.57
C THR A 112 -21.91 0.92 -8.30
N SER A 113 -20.75 0.66 -7.67
CA SER A 113 -20.67 -0.04 -6.40
C SER A 113 -21.39 0.71 -5.29
N TRP A 114 -21.13 2.02 -5.19
CA TRP A 114 -21.78 2.89 -4.20
C TRP A 114 -23.30 2.97 -4.39
N ASP A 115 -23.79 2.98 -5.63
CA ASP A 115 -25.22 2.96 -5.94
C ASP A 115 -25.89 1.68 -5.40
N ARG A 116 -25.25 0.51 -5.61
CA ARG A 116 -25.72 -0.76 -5.04
C ARG A 116 -25.77 -0.73 -3.51
N TYR A 117 -24.72 -0.23 -2.87
CA TYR A 117 -24.67 -0.08 -1.40
C TYR A 117 -25.75 0.88 -0.88
N ALA A 118 -26.00 1.98 -1.59
CA ALA A 118 -26.98 2.99 -1.18
C ALA A 118 -28.43 2.55 -1.41
N HIS A 119 -28.68 1.62 -2.34
CA HIS A 119 -30.03 1.22 -2.76
C HIS A 119 -30.41 -0.20 -2.35
N GLY A 120 -29.56 -0.88 -1.57
CA GLY A 120 -29.93 -2.09 -0.83
C GLY A 120 -30.17 -3.32 -1.71
N ASP A 121 -29.51 -3.42 -2.86
CA ASP A 121 -29.47 -4.67 -3.61
C ASP A 121 -28.49 -5.61 -2.88
N ASP A 122 -29.00 -6.76 -2.42
CA ASP A 122 -28.34 -7.67 -1.47
C ASP A 122 -26.84 -7.84 -1.75
N ASN A 123 -25.99 -7.38 -0.82
CA ASN A 123 -24.57 -7.67 -0.83
C ASN A 123 -24.33 -9.07 -0.22
N PRO A 124 -23.84 -10.07 -0.97
CA PRO A 124 -23.52 -11.39 -0.41
C PRO A 124 -22.23 -11.42 0.42
N GLY A 125 -21.60 -10.27 0.74
CA GLY A 125 -20.25 -10.21 1.33
C GLY A 125 -20.12 -9.59 2.72
N LEU A 126 -21.15 -8.97 3.29
CA LEU A 126 -21.11 -8.48 4.68
C LEU A 126 -21.88 -9.44 5.57
N GLY A 127 -21.23 -10.57 5.87
CA GLY A 127 -21.60 -11.36 7.04
C GLY A 127 -21.54 -10.47 8.27
N ASP A 128 -22.63 -10.49 9.02
CA ASP A 128 -22.76 -10.18 10.44
C ASP A 128 -21.51 -10.48 11.27
N GLU A 129 -20.56 -9.55 11.30
CA GLU A 129 -19.50 -9.55 12.30
C GLU A 129 -20.02 -8.89 13.58
N ASP A 130 -20.58 -9.74 14.44
CA ASP A 130 -20.94 -9.41 15.82
C ASP A 130 -19.83 -8.62 16.52
N HIS A 131 -20.10 -7.35 16.82
CA HIS A 131 -19.30 -6.56 17.75
C HIS A 131 -19.41 -7.14 19.16
N GLN A 132 -18.61 -8.15 19.49
CA GLN A 132 -18.33 -8.50 20.88
C GLN A 132 -17.18 -7.64 21.40
N ALA A 133 -17.54 -6.59 22.14
CA ALA A 133 -16.66 -5.89 23.05
C ALA A 133 -16.19 -6.88 24.14
N SER A 134 -14.95 -7.36 24.03
CA SER A 134 -14.33 -8.13 25.12
C SER A 134 -13.77 -7.16 26.16
N GLY A 135 -14.58 -6.92 27.20
CA GLY A 135 -14.11 -6.46 28.50
C GLY A 135 -13.45 -7.61 29.26
N GLY A 136 -12.32 -7.34 29.91
CA GLY A 136 -11.45 -8.37 30.48
C GLY A 136 -11.98 -9.10 31.72
N ALA A 137 -11.46 -10.30 31.93
CA ALA A 137 -11.20 -10.94 33.23
C ALA A 137 -10.22 -12.13 33.06
N GLU A 138 -9.07 -12.02 33.72
CA GLU A 138 -8.05 -12.96 34.25
C GLU A 138 -7.86 -14.43 33.73
N PRO A 139 -6.63 -14.98 33.80
CA PRO A 139 -6.25 -16.29 33.25
C PRO A 139 -6.25 -17.41 34.30
N GLU A 140 -6.77 -18.59 33.98
CA GLU A 140 -6.56 -19.84 34.74
C GLU A 140 -6.64 -21.04 33.77
N GLY A 141 -5.69 -21.98 33.88
CA GLY A 141 -5.86 -23.33 33.36
C GLY A 141 -4.78 -23.83 32.39
N SER A 142 -3.64 -24.26 32.96
CA SER A 142 -2.61 -25.08 32.32
C SER A 142 -3.13 -26.45 31.90
N ASP A 143 -2.69 -26.99 30.75
CA ASP A 143 -2.20 -28.37 30.67
C ASP A 143 -1.19 -28.54 29.51
N PRO A 144 -0.05 -29.22 29.73
CA PRO A 144 1.06 -29.32 28.79
C PRO A 144 1.03 -30.67 28.08
N ASP A 145 0.85 -30.69 26.76
CA ASP A 145 1.34 -31.81 25.95
C ASP A 145 1.21 -31.49 24.46
N ASN A 146 2.29 -30.96 23.88
CA ASN A 146 2.69 -31.40 22.55
C ASN A 146 4.21 -31.28 22.38
N PRO A 147 4.96 -32.40 22.46
CA PRO A 147 6.39 -32.42 22.28
C PRO A 147 6.72 -32.41 20.78
N GLY A 148 7.33 -31.32 20.33
CA GLY A 148 7.81 -31.15 18.97
C GLY A 148 9.04 -30.25 18.92
N HIS A 149 10.02 -30.54 19.76
CA HIS A 149 11.32 -29.86 19.82
C HIS A 149 12.32 -30.64 18.96
N ILE A 150 12.86 -30.04 17.89
CA ILE A 150 14.29 -30.15 17.57
C ILE A 150 14.80 -28.80 17.04
N GLU A 151 15.75 -28.30 17.82
CA GLU A 151 16.65 -27.14 17.72
C GLU A 151 17.39 -26.90 16.40
N SER A 152 17.73 -25.63 16.17
CA SER A 152 19.11 -25.11 16.04
C SER A 152 19.06 -23.65 15.58
N ASP A 153 19.87 -22.69 15.99
CA ASP A 153 20.82 -22.49 17.08
C ASP A 153 20.99 -20.96 17.15
N GLU A 154 20.85 -20.35 18.32
CA GLU A 154 21.43 -19.03 18.61
C GLU A 154 22.70 -19.24 19.44
N ALA A 155 23.83 -18.68 18.99
CA ALA A 155 24.71 -17.87 19.84
C ALA A 155 25.87 -17.28 19.03
N THR A 156 25.96 -15.95 19.00
CA THR A 156 27.15 -15.10 19.20
C THR A 156 26.74 -13.69 18.78
N ASP A 157 27.16 -12.59 19.39
CA ASP A 157 27.63 -12.22 20.72
C ASP A 157 27.42 -10.68 20.72
N GLY A 158 27.13 -10.09 21.87
CA GLY A 158 26.53 -8.76 21.95
C GLY A 158 27.38 -7.60 21.40
N GLU A 159 26.71 -6.62 20.79
CA GLU A 159 27.16 -5.23 20.86
C GLU A 159 25.98 -4.30 21.17
N ALA A 160 26.09 -3.60 22.30
CA ALA A 160 25.16 -2.60 22.79
C ALA A 160 25.34 -1.30 22.02
N TYR A 161 24.27 -0.77 21.42
CA TYR A 161 24.26 0.57 20.84
C TYR A 161 23.75 1.59 21.86
N PRO A 162 24.54 2.58 22.29
CA PRO A 162 24.04 3.68 23.11
C PRO A 162 23.32 4.70 22.24
N PHE A 163 22.06 4.99 22.59
CA PHE A 163 21.29 6.12 22.09
C PHE A 163 21.84 7.41 22.73
N ALA A 164 22.54 8.24 21.94
CA ALA A 164 22.88 9.60 22.34
C ALA A 164 21.68 10.53 22.07
N ALA A 165 21.20 11.16 23.13
CA ALA A 165 20.25 12.26 23.07
C ALA A 165 21.01 13.58 22.91
N ASP A 166 20.51 14.45 22.03
CA ASP A 166 20.50 15.90 22.19
C ASP A 166 19.27 16.47 21.47
#